data_AF-A0A7S3BTC0-F1
#
_entry.id   AF-A0A7S3BTC0-F1
#
_cell.length_a   1.000
_cell.length_b   1.000
_cell.length_c   1.000
_cell.angle_alpha   90.00
_cell.angle_beta   90.00
_cell.angle_gamma   90.00
#
_symmetry.space_group_name_H-M   'P 1'
#
loop_
_entity.id
_entity.type
_entity.pdbx_description
1 polymer ?
#
loop_
_entity_poly.entity_id
_entity_poly.type
_entity_poly.pdbx_seq_one_letter_code
_entity_poly.pdbx_strand_id
1 'polypeptide(L)'
;AARTAAVWEPEPVEAEAWSSARGASSRRTTDIISMLVGIYGSKELFVSEYRVMLADRVLTRGGYDTEREIRTLELLKMRFGEANLHTCAVMLKDIADSKRINANVRADAGATT
;
A
#
# COMPACT_ATOMS: atom_id res chain seq x y z
N ALA A 1 12.16 0.98 -27.90
CA ALA A 1 10.70 0.86 -27.84
C ALA A 1 10.16 1.91 -26.86
N ALA A 2 9.71 3.05 -27.36
CA ALA A 2 9.21 4.15 -26.54
C ALA A 2 7.70 3.99 -26.34
N ARG A 3 7.26 4.04 -25.08
CA ARG A 3 5.86 3.92 -24.67
C ARG A 3 5.12 5.18 -25.13
N THR A 4 4.19 5.06 -26.06
CA THR A 4 3.29 6.15 -26.45
C THR A 4 2.36 6.46 -25.28
N ALA A 5 2.57 7.59 -24.62
CA ALA A 5 1.57 8.17 -23.74
C ALA A 5 0.33 8.48 -24.59
N ALA A 6 -0.83 7.95 -24.20
CA ALA A 6 -2.08 8.23 -24.90
C ALA A 6 -2.29 9.75 -24.94
N VAL A 7 -2.46 10.29 -26.15
CA VAL A 7 -2.77 11.71 -26.39
C VAL A 7 -4.07 12.03 -25.65
N TRP A 8 -4.00 13.01 -24.75
CA TRP A 8 -5.18 13.52 -24.07
C TRP A 8 -6.00 14.36 -25.05
N GLU A 9 -7.27 14.00 -25.26
CA GLU A 9 -8.22 14.78 -26.05
C GLU A 9 -9.37 15.26 -25.15
N PRO A 10 -9.81 16.53 -25.26
CA PRO A 10 -10.92 17.06 -24.49
C PRO A 10 -12.24 16.40 -24.90
N GLU A 11 -13.14 16.19 -23.95
CA GLU A 11 -14.44 15.60 -24.26
C GLU A 11 -15.27 16.54 -25.17
N PRO A 12 -16.05 15.99 -26.12
CA PRO A 12 -16.89 16.78 -27.01
C PRO A 12 -17.91 17.62 -26.23
N VAL A 13 -18.21 18.83 -26.73
CA VAL A 13 -19.20 19.78 -26.16
C VAL A 13 -20.58 19.16 -25.89
N GLU A 14 -20.97 18.11 -26.64
CA GLU A 14 -22.26 17.43 -26.48
C GLU A 14 -22.31 16.47 -25.27
N ALA A 15 -21.18 16.20 -24.61
CA ALA A 15 -21.11 15.32 -23.45
C ALA A 15 -21.87 15.87 -22.24
N GLU A 16 -22.11 17.18 -22.16
CA GLU A 16 -22.83 17.85 -21.06
C GLU A 16 -24.30 17.38 -20.95
N ALA A 17 -24.94 17.10 -22.09
CA ALA A 17 -26.34 16.64 -22.14
C ALA A 17 -26.49 15.16 -21.75
N TRP A 18 -25.49 14.31 -22.05
CA TRP A 18 -25.52 12.88 -21.73
C TRP A 18 -25.02 12.57 -20.31
N SER A 19 -24.06 13.34 -19.81
CA SER A 19 -23.52 13.22 -18.45
C SER A 19 -24.48 13.72 -17.35
N SER A 20 -25.47 14.53 -17.73
CA SER A 20 -26.57 14.97 -16.87
C SER A 20 -27.69 13.91 -16.73
N ALA A 21 -27.93 13.10 -17.76
CA ALA A 21 -29.02 12.10 -17.79
C ALA A 21 -28.60 10.69 -17.34
N ARG A 22 -27.33 10.33 -17.53
CA ARG A 22 -26.69 9.21 -16.83
C ARG A 22 -25.54 9.80 -16.06
N GLY A 23 -25.84 10.18 -14.82
CA GLY A 23 -24.93 10.92 -13.95
C GLY A 23 -23.49 10.50 -14.17
N ALA A 24 -22.61 11.48 -14.31
CA ALA A 24 -21.14 11.41 -14.28
C ALA A 24 -20.55 10.71 -13.02
N SER A 25 -21.35 9.88 -12.37
CA SER A 25 -21.10 9.03 -11.22
C SER A 25 -20.56 7.65 -11.62
N SER A 26 -20.86 7.13 -12.82
CA SER A 26 -20.51 5.72 -13.15
C SER A 26 -19.03 5.48 -13.49
N ARG A 27 -18.24 6.50 -13.82
CA ARG A 27 -16.80 6.36 -14.14
C ARG A 27 -15.85 6.98 -13.13
N ARG A 28 -16.37 7.73 -12.15
CA ARG A 28 -15.57 8.12 -11.00
C ARG A 28 -15.57 6.93 -10.05
N THR A 29 -14.71 5.94 -10.31
CA THR A 29 -14.22 5.07 -9.24
C THR A 29 -13.71 6.02 -8.18
N THR A 30 -14.48 6.24 -7.12
CA THR A 30 -14.10 7.11 -6.01
C THR A 30 -12.73 6.66 -5.56
N ASP A 31 -11.71 7.51 -5.71
CA ASP A 31 -10.36 7.18 -5.30
C ASP A 31 -10.37 7.05 -3.78
N ILE A 32 -10.53 5.81 -3.30
CA ILE A 32 -10.64 5.48 -1.88
C ILE A 32 -9.41 6.01 -1.14
N ILE A 33 -8.24 6.00 -1.77
CA ILE A 33 -7.01 6.52 -1.18
C ILE A 33 -7.09 8.04 -1.05
N SER A 34 -7.58 8.75 -2.08
CA SER A 34 -7.81 10.20 -1.98
C SER A 34 -8.85 10.54 -0.91
N MET A 35 -9.89 9.73 -0.76
CA MET A 35 -10.88 9.90 0.30
C MET A 35 -10.25 9.71 1.69
N LEU A 36 -9.48 8.64 1.90
CA LEU A 36 -8.78 8.38 3.15
C LEU A 36 -7.81 9.51 3.49
N VAL A 37 -6.98 9.95 2.54
CA VAL A 37 -6.08 11.09 2.73
C VAL A 37 -6.86 12.36 3.09
N GLY A 38 -8.03 12.58 2.49
CA GLY A 38 -8.93 13.67 2.85
C GLY A 38 -9.43 13.61 4.31
N ILE A 39 -9.71 12.42 4.83
CA ILE A 39 -10.11 12.22 6.24
C ILE A 39 -8.93 12.49 7.19
N TYR A 40 -7.74 11.99 6.86
CA TYR A 40 -6.53 12.19 7.67
C TYR A 40 -5.92 13.59 7.54
N GLY A 41 -6.38 14.42 6.59
CA GLY A 41 -5.93 15.78 6.37
C GLY A 41 -4.65 15.91 5.53
N SER A 42 -3.72 14.97 5.60
CA SER A 42 -2.53 14.95 4.72
C SER A 42 -2.00 13.56 4.42
N LYS A 43 -1.14 13.46 3.40
CA LYS A 43 -0.46 12.20 3.03
C LYS A 43 0.48 11.73 4.14
N GLU A 44 1.15 12.67 4.80
CA GLU A 44 2.12 12.43 5.86
C GLU A 44 1.43 11.85 7.10
N LEU A 45 0.27 12.39 7.49
CA LEU A 45 -0.52 11.86 8.60
C LEU A 45 -1.01 10.44 8.30
N PHE A 46 -1.52 10.19 7.10
CA PHE A 46 -1.91 8.83 6.69
C PHE A 46 -0.74 7.84 6.78
N VAL A 47 0.44 8.21 6.28
CA VAL A 47 1.64 7.35 6.34
C VAL A 47 2.07 7.10 7.79
N SER A 48 1.97 8.11 8.66
CA SER A 48 2.27 7.97 10.08
C SER A 48 1.34 6.96 10.76
N GLU A 49 0.04 7.09 10.56
CA GLU A 49 -0.96 6.17 11.12
C GLU A 49 -0.83 4.76 10.55
N TYR A 50 -0.59 4.64 9.24
CA TYR A 50 -0.34 3.36 8.59
C TYR A 50 0.87 2.65 9.21
N ARG A 51 1.95 3.39 9.51
CA ARG A 51 3.15 2.84 10.15
C ARG A 51 2.83 2.28 11.54
N VAL A 52 2.09 3.01 12.37
CA VAL A 52 1.70 2.57 13.72
C VAL A 52 0.81 1.32 13.63
N MET A 53 -0.19 1.33 12.75
CA MET A 53 -1.08 0.19 12.51
C MET A 53 -0.30 -1.04 12.01
N LEU A 54 0.66 -0.86 11.11
CA LEU A 54 1.48 -1.95 10.60
C LEU A 54 2.33 -2.57 11.71
N ALA A 55 2.97 -1.72 12.53
CA ALA A 55 3.80 -2.16 13.65
C ALA A 55 3.00 -2.99 14.65
N ASP A 56 1.83 -2.50 15.08
CA ASP A 56 0.94 -3.25 15.96
C ASP A 56 0.53 -4.60 15.35
N ARG A 57 0.17 -4.60 14.06
CA ARG A 57 -0.27 -5.83 13.38
C ARG A 57 0.83 -6.89 13.34
N VAL A 58 2.06 -6.53 12.96
CA VAL A 58 3.14 -7.52 12.83
C VAL A 58 3.61 -8.05 14.19
N LEU A 59 3.44 -7.28 15.26
CA LEU A 59 3.76 -7.71 16.62
C LEU A 59 2.66 -8.60 17.22
N THR A 60 1.38 -8.29 16.97
CA THR A 60 0.24 -8.92 17.64
C THR A 60 -0.28 -10.18 16.94
N ARG A 61 -0.22 -10.25 15.59
CA ARG A 61 -0.90 -11.31 14.81
C ARG A 61 -0.30 -12.71 15.00
N GLY A 62 0.91 -12.82 15.55
CA GLY A 62 1.59 -14.08 15.83
C GLY A 62 2.08 -14.79 14.55
N GLY A 63 3.38 -15.06 14.48
CA GLY A 63 4.00 -15.73 13.32
C GLY A 63 4.61 -14.78 12.30
N TYR A 64 5.13 -15.35 11.22
CA TYR A 64 5.96 -14.66 10.22
C TYR A 64 5.27 -14.51 8.85
N ASP A 65 3.93 -14.60 8.80
CA ASP A 65 3.17 -14.44 7.55
C ASP A 65 2.81 -12.96 7.33
N THR A 66 3.51 -12.33 6.39
CA THR A 66 3.37 -10.90 6.07
C THR A 66 2.96 -10.65 4.61
N GLU A 67 2.54 -11.68 3.87
CA GLU A 67 2.20 -11.58 2.44
C GLU A 67 1.16 -10.50 2.14
N ARG A 68 0.13 -10.40 3.00
CA ARG A 68 -0.93 -9.40 2.85
C ARG A 68 -0.41 -7.99 3.10
N GLU A 69 0.42 -7.82 4.11
CA GLU A 69 1.04 -6.55 4.47
C GLU A 69 2.00 -6.07 3.38
N ILE A 70 2.78 -6.98 2.79
CA ILE A 70 3.67 -6.70 1.65
C ILE A 70 2.85 -6.19 0.46
N ARG A 71 1.80 -6.91 0.03
CA ARG A 71 0.95 -6.48 -1.11
C ARG A 71 0.31 -5.12 -0.87
N THR A 72 -0.16 -4.89 0.36
CA THR A 72 -0.75 -3.60 0.74
C THR A 72 0.30 -2.48 0.65
N LEU A 73 1.50 -2.73 1.15
CA LEU A 73 2.61 -1.78 1.09
C LEU A 73 2.99 -1.43 -0.35
N GLU A 74 3.09 -2.41 -1.25
CA GLU A 74 3.42 -2.17 -2.66
C GLU A 74 2.37 -1.31 -3.37
N LEU A 75 1.08 -1.56 -3.11
CA LEU A 75 0.00 -0.71 -3.63
C LEU A 75 0.09 0.74 -3.11
N LEU A 76 0.46 0.92 -1.84
CA LEU A 76 0.63 2.23 -1.25
C LEU A 76 1.87 2.95 -1.81
N LYS A 77 2.97 2.25 -2.09
CA LYS A 77 4.17 2.84 -2.73
C LYS A 77 3.85 3.45 -4.10
N MET A 78 2.96 2.82 -4.88
CA MET A 78 2.51 3.37 -6.16
C MET A 78 1.78 4.73 -6.02
N ARG A 79 1.25 5.05 -4.83
CA ARG A 79 0.49 6.29 -4.58
C ARG A 79 1.28 7.35 -3.80
N PHE A 80 2.06 6.93 -2.82
CA PHE A 80 2.76 7.81 -1.89
C PHE A 80 4.27 7.91 -2.14
N GLY A 81 4.82 7.05 -3.01
CA GLY A 81 6.26 6.94 -3.28
C GLY A 81 6.99 6.07 -2.27
N GLU A 82 8.12 5.49 -2.69
CA GLU A 82 8.89 4.54 -1.89
C GLU A 82 9.52 5.18 -0.65
N ALA A 83 10.04 6.40 -0.77
CA ALA A 83 10.74 7.09 0.32
C ALA A 83 9.85 7.27 1.55
N ASN A 84 8.59 7.64 1.36
CA ASN A 84 7.63 7.85 2.45
C ASN A 84 7.29 6.55 3.21
N LEU A 85 7.38 5.40 2.54
CA LEU A 85 7.02 4.09 3.09
C LEU A 85 8.23 3.22 3.43
N HIS A 86 9.45 3.78 3.36
CA HIS A 86 10.69 3.06 3.58
C HIS A 86 10.71 2.37 4.96
N THR A 87 10.31 3.08 6.01
CA THR A 87 10.27 2.53 7.38
C THR A 87 9.36 1.30 7.49
N CYS A 88 8.20 1.32 6.83
CA CYS A 88 7.29 0.17 6.79
C CYS A 88 7.88 -1.02 6.02
N ALA A 89 8.63 -0.75 4.94
CA ALA A 89 9.33 -1.79 4.19
C ALA A 89 10.42 -2.47 5.02
N VAL A 90 11.19 -1.68 5.79
CA VAL A 90 12.21 -2.19 6.71
C VAL A 90 11.56 -3.08 7.77
N MET A 91 10.47 -2.65 8.40
CA MET A 91 9.75 -3.47 9.39
C MET A 91 9.35 -4.84 8.83
N LEU A 92 8.80 -4.91 7.63
CA LEU A 92 8.42 -6.19 7.00
C LEU A 92 9.62 -7.07 6.68
N LYS A 93 10.74 -6.47 6.26
CA LYS A 93 11.99 -7.19 6.04
C LYS A 93 12.52 -7.78 7.36
N ASP A 94 12.50 -7.02 8.44
CA ASP A 94 12.98 -7.45 9.75
C ASP A 94 12.19 -8.64 10.29
N ILE A 95 10.87 -8.72 10.02
CA ILE A 95 10.06 -9.90 10.34
C ILE A 95 10.50 -11.14 9.55
N ALA A 96 10.76 -10.99 8.24
CA ALA A 96 11.23 -12.09 7.41
C ALA A 96 12.63 -12.57 7.85
N ASP A 97 13.52 -11.65 8.18
CA ASP A 97 14.84 -11.97 8.72
C ASP A 97 14.75 -12.64 10.09
N SER A 98 13.83 -12.20 10.95
CA SER A 98 13.57 -12.83 12.25
C SER A 98 13.11 -14.29 12.10
N LYS A 99 12.31 -14.61 11.08
CA LYS A 99 11.92 -15.99 10.75
C LYS A 99 13.13 -16.86 10.47
N ARG A 100 14.02 -16.37 9.60
CA ARG A 100 15.23 -17.08 9.17
C ARG A 100 16.19 -17.29 10.33
N ILE A 101 16.43 -16.24 11.13
CA ILE A 101 17.32 -16.32 12.30
C ILE A 101 16.76 -17.32 13.31
N ASN A 102 15.48 -17.23 13.65
CA ASN A 102 14.86 -18.14 14.62
C ASN A 102 14.90 -19.60 14.15
N ALA A 103 14.73 -19.87 12.85
CA ALA A 103 14.89 -21.22 12.30
C ALA A 103 16.33 -21.76 12.47
N ASN A 104 17.33 -20.93 12.17
CA ASN A 104 18.74 -21.32 12.31
C ASN A 104 19.13 -21.58 13.77
N VAL A 105 18.69 -20.72 14.70
CA VAL A 105 18.96 -20.88 16.14
C VAL A 105 18.34 -22.17 16.66
N ARG A 106 17.12 -22.52 16.22
CA ARG A 106 16.46 -23.78 16.61
C ARG A 106 17.15 -25.02 16.04
N ALA A 107 17.67 -24.94 14.82
CA ALA A 107 18.41 -26.04 14.21
C ALA A 107 19.73 -26.30 14.94
N ASP A 108 20.45 -25.25 15.32
CA ASP A 108 21.71 -25.33 16.08
C ASP A 108 21.51 -25.89 17.50
N ALA A 109 20.46 -25.42 18.19
CA ALA A 109 20.07 -25.93 19.50
C ALA A 109 19.67 -27.42 19.48
N GLY A 110 19.08 -27.90 18.37
CA GLY A 110 18.75 -29.32 18.20
C GLY A 110 19.94 -30.21 17.83
N ALA A 111 21.05 -29.63 17.35
CA ALA A 111 22.26 -30.36 17.00
C ALA A 111 23.23 -30.54 18.18
N THR A 112 23.06 -29.76 19.25
CA THR A 112 23.92 -29.77 20.45
C THR A 112 23.37 -30.62 21.61
N THR A 113 22.21 -31.25 21.44
CA THR A 113 21.59 -32.25 22.33
C THR A 113 21.52 -33.62 21.67
#